data_AF-H5YDV3-F1
#
_entry.id   AF-H5YDV3-F1
#
_cell.length_a   1.000
_cell.length_b   1.000
_cell.length_c   1.000
_cell.angle_alpha   90.00
_cell.angle_beta   90.00
_cell.angle_gamma   90.00
#
_symmetry.space_group_name_H-M   'P 1'
#
loop_
_entity.id
_entity.type
_entity.pdbx_description
1 polymer ?
#
loop_
_entity_poly.entity_id
_entity_poly.type
_entity_poly.pdbx_seq_one_letter_code
_entity_poly.pdbx_strand_id
1 'polypeptide(L)' 'MKFILLLAFFVSPDGKTFLLQSTSSMEFDNKLACESAGVGIWDTFKASNVNAVKIVAWCMPSDAKQPLDIHRLENVGK' A
#
# COMPACT_ATOMS: atom_id res chain seq x y z
N MET A 1 10.01 5.71 18.49
CA MET A 1 8.73 5.05 18.16
C MET A 1 8.87 4.49 16.76
N LYS A 2 8.57 3.20 16.56
CA LYS A 2 8.72 2.53 15.25
C LYS A 2 7.45 2.68 14.43
N PHE A 3 7.58 2.57 13.11
CA PHE A 3 6.48 2.63 12.16
C PHE A 3 6.48 1.38 11.30
N ILE A 4 5.31 0.85 10.99
CA ILE A 4 5.12 -0.29 10.10
C ILE A 4 4.48 0.22 8.81
N LEU A 5 5.11 -0.08 7.68
CA LEU A 5 4.47 -0.02 6.38
C LEU A 5 3.77 -1.36 6.14
N LEU A 6 2.45 -1.36 6.08
CA LEU A 6 1.65 -2.49 5.61
C LEU A 6 1.36 -2.32 4.12
N LEU A 7 1.49 -3.39 3.36
CA LEU A 7 1.17 -3.45 1.94
C LEU A 7 0.13 -4.55 1.70
N ALA A 8 -0.88 -4.25 0.90
CA ALA A 8 -1.83 -5.24 0.38
C ALA A 8 -1.86 -5.17 -1.14
N PHE A 9 -1.65 -6.31 -1.78
CA PHE A 9 -1.62 -6.47 -3.23
C PHE A 9 -2.89 -7.14 -3.70
N PHE A 10 -3.59 -6.49 -4.63
CA PHE A 10 -4.81 -7.00 -5.22
C PHE A 10 -4.61 -7.19 -6.72
N VAL A 11 -5.14 -8.29 -7.26
CA VAL A 11 -5.16 -8.57 -8.69
C VAL A 11 -6.60 -8.66 -9.16
N SER A 12 -6.87 -8.14 -10.35
CA SER A 12 -8.16 -8.27 -11.01
C SER A 12 -8.06 -9.15 -12.26
N PRO A 13 -8.46 -10.43 -12.18
CA PRO A 13 -8.45 -11.33 -13.33
C PRO A 13 -9.44 -10.93 -14.43
N ASP A 14 -10.53 -10.26 -14.04
CA ASP A 14 -11.67 -9.87 -14.88
C ASP A 14 -11.76 -8.36 -15.15
N GLY A 15 -10.82 -7.57 -14.61
CA GLY A 15 -10.82 -6.11 -14.66
C GLY A 15 -11.91 -5.42 -13.83
N LYS A 16 -12.71 -6.17 -13.06
CA LYS A 16 -13.86 -5.64 -12.28
C LYS A 16 -13.73 -5.93 -10.80
N THR A 17 -13.30 -7.12 -10.45
CA THR A 17 -13.18 -7.60 -9.08
C THR A 17 -11.71 -7.66 -8.71
N PHE A 18 -11.33 -6.98 -7.62
CA PHE A 18 -9.98 -7.03 -7.09
C PHE A 18 -9.91 -8.03 -5.94
N LEU A 19 -9.12 -9.09 -6.11
CA LEU A 19 -8.91 -10.12 -5.11
C LEU A 19 -7.58 -9.88 -4.41
N LEU A 20 -7.57 -9.92 -3.07
CA LEU A 20 -6.35 -9.86 -2.28
C LEU A 20 -5.49 -11.09 -2.62
N GLN A 21 -4.27 -10.87 -3.07
CA GLN A 21 -3.31 -11.93 -3.40
C GLN A 21 -2.27 -12.09 -2.30
N SER A 22 -1.76 -10.98 -1.76
CA SER A 22 -0.74 -11.04 -0.72
C SER A 22 -0.73 -9.79 0.15
N THR A 23 -0.13 -9.93 1.32
CA THR A 23 0.20 -8.83 2.22
C THR A 23 1.68 -8.88 2.59
N SER A 24 2.25 -7.72 2.90
CA SER A 24 3.63 -7.60 3.36
C SER A 24 3.74 -6.48 4.39
N SER A 25 4.77 -6.55 5.24
CA SER A 25 5.05 -5.51 6.23
C SER A 25 6.54 -5.21 6.33
N MET A 26 6.89 -3.96 6.59
CA MET A 26 8.26 -3.50 6.82
C MET A 26 8.30 -2.49 7.96
N GLU A 27 9.35 -2.51 8.78
CA GLU A 27 9.51 -1.61 9.93
C GLU A 27 10.48 -0.47 9.63
N PHE A 28 10.16 0.72 10.14
CA PHE A 28 10.91 1.96 9.95
C PHE A 28 11.09 2.70 11.27
N ASP A 29 12.18 3.46 11.38
CA ASP A 29 12.51 4.23 12.60
C ASP A 29 11.70 5.52 12.74
N ASN A 30 11.13 6.02 11.65
CA ASN A 30 10.36 7.26 11.66
C ASN A 30 9.27 7.26 10.58
N LYS A 31 8.27 8.13 10.79
CA LYS A 31 7.10 8.26 9.91
C LYS A 31 7.48 8.59 8.48
N LEU A 32 8.39 9.55 8.28
CA LEU A 32 8.78 10.06 6.98
C LEU A 32 9.42 8.96 6.11
N ALA A 33 10.28 8.12 6.71
CA ALA A 33 10.91 6.99 6.04
C ALA A 33 9.87 5.94 5.62
N CYS A 34 8.91 5.64 6.49
CA CYS A 34 7.80 4.74 6.18
C CYS A 34 6.98 5.26 4.99
N GLU A 35 6.54 6.53 5.05
CA GLU A 35 5.71 7.14 4.00
C GLU A 35 6.45 7.22 2.67
N SER A 36 7.73 7.60 2.70
CA SER A 36 8.59 7.67 1.52
C SER A 36 8.76 6.31 0.86
N ALA A 37 8.92 5.24 1.65
CA ALA A 37 8.97 3.89 1.12
C ALA A 37 7.65 3.47 0.46
N GLY A 38 6.51 3.83 1.04
CA GLY A 38 5.19 3.60 0.44
C GLY A 38 5.01 4.29 -0.92
N VAL A 39 5.43 5.54 -1.04
CA VAL A 39 5.41 6.30 -2.30
C VAL A 39 6.33 5.67 -3.35
N GLY A 40 7.56 5.31 -2.97
CA GLY A 40 8.52 4.70 -3.92
C GLY A 40 8.04 3.35 -4.48
N ILE A 41 7.34 2.55 -3.67
CA ILE A 41 6.70 1.31 -4.14
C ILE A 41 5.62 1.65 -5.16
N TRP A 42 4.73 2.59 -4.85
CA TRP A 42 3.67 3.01 -5.78
C TRP A 42 4.20 3.50 -7.13
N ASP A 43 5.26 4.31 -7.13
CA ASP A 43 5.88 4.83 -8.35
C ASP A 43 6.48 3.71 -9.22
N THR A 44 7.07 2.69 -8.58
CA THR A 44 7.61 1.51 -9.27
C THR A 44 6.50 0.73 -10.02
N PHE A 45 5.33 0.60 -9.41
CA PHE A 45 4.20 -0.09 -10.04
C PHE A 45 3.53 0.74 -11.14
N LYS A 46 3.41 2.07 -10.97
CA LYS A 46 2.95 2.97 -12.03
C LYS A 46 3.82 2.88 -13.28
N ALA A 47 5.14 2.84 -13.12
CA ALA A 47 6.07 2.72 -14.25
C ALA A 47 5.92 1.40 -15.03
N SER A 48 5.39 0.37 -14.39
CA SER A 48 5.22 -0.96 -14.98
C SER A 48 3.94 -1.10 -15.84
N ASN A 49 3.11 -0.05 -15.92
CA ASN A 49 1.87 0.02 -16.72
C ASN A 49 0.90 -1.16 -16.49
N VAL A 50 0.86 -1.68 -15.27
CA VAL A 50 0.06 -2.86 -14.92
C VAL A 50 -1.35 -2.43 -14.49
N ASN A 51 -2.30 -2.50 -15.42
CA ASN A 51 -3.70 -2.12 -15.14
C ASN A 51 -4.48 -3.14 -14.29
N ALA A 52 -3.98 -4.37 -14.17
CA ALA A 52 -4.66 -5.46 -13.44
C ALA A 52 -4.27 -5.55 -11.95
N VAL A 53 -3.40 -4.67 -11.46
CA VAL A 53 -2.87 -4.72 -10.09
C VAL A 53 -3.23 -3.44 -9.35
N LYS A 54 -3.75 -3.58 -8.13
CA LYS A 54 -3.97 -2.48 -7.19
C LYS A 54 -3.16 -2.75 -5.94
N ILE A 55 -2.48 -1.72 -5.44
CA ILE A 55 -1.71 -1.79 -4.21
C ILE A 55 -2.26 -0.77 -3.24
N VAL A 56 -2.38 -1.20 -1.99
CA VAL A 56 -2.71 -0.31 -0.89
C VAL A 56 -1.55 -0.37 0.10
N ALA A 57 -1.10 0.81 0.52
CA ALA A 57 0.03 0.99 1.42
C ALA A 57 -0.41 1.83 2.62
N TRP A 58 -0.08 1.39 3.83
CA TRP A 58 -0.41 2.09 5.07
C TRP A 58 0.82 2.23 5.95
N CYS A 59 1.10 3.44 6.41
CA CYS A 59 2.08 3.67 7.46
C CYS A 59 1.38 3.88 8.79
N MET A 60 1.75 3.06 9.78
CA MET A 60 1.16 3.12 11.10
C MET A 60 2.23 3.04 12.20
N PRO A 61 2.02 3.66 13.37
CA PRO A 61 2.84 3.39 14.54
C PRO A 61 2.80 1.89 14.89
N SER A 62 3.94 1.31 15.26
CA SER A 62 4.05 -0.14 15.57
C SER A 62 3.19 -0.57 16.77
N ASP A 63 2.81 0.37 17.62
CA ASP A 63 1.97 0.20 18.80
C ASP A 63 0.51 0.60 18.56
N ALA A 64 0.14 0.96 17.34
CA ALA A 64 -1.24 1.26 16.98
C ALA A 64 -2.12 0.03 17.18
N LYS A 65 -3.02 0.09 18.17
CA LYS A 65 -3.94 -1.00 18.53
C LYS A 65 -5.08 -1.20 17.53
N GLN A 66 -5.22 -0.31 16.55
CA GLN A 66 -6.15 -0.42 15.43
C GLN A 66 -5.49 0.12 14.16
N PRO A 67 -5.76 -0.45 12.99
CA PRO A 67 -5.37 0.15 11.72
C PRO A 67 -6.02 1.54 11.63
N LEU A 68 -5.20 2.58 11.76
CA LEU A 68 -5.61 3.97 11.58
C LEU A 68 -6.22 4.15 10.20
N ASP A 69 -7.29 4.94 10.16
CA ASP A 69 -8.16 5.28 9.03
C ASP A 69 -7.66 4.88 7.63
N ILE A 70 -8.49 4.11 6.94
CA ILE A 70 -8.27 3.69 5.56
C ILE A 70 -8.34 4.93 4.66
N HIS A 71 -7.20 5.59 4.44
CA HIS A 71 -7.04 6.42 3.25
C HIS A 71 -7.03 5.49 2.03
N ARG A 72 -8.23 5.29 1.49
CA ARG A 72 -8.46 4.57 0.25
C ARG A 72 -7.77 5.36 -0.86
N LEU A 73 -6.56 4.96 -1.26
CA LEU A 73 -5.98 5.37 -2.54
C LEU A 73 -6.82 4.70 -3.63
N GLU A 74 -7.92 5.36 -4.01
CA GLU A 74 -8.67 5.00 -5.20
C GLU A 74 -7.89 5.47 -6.42
N ASN A 75 -7.79 4.58 -7.39
CA ASN A 75 -7.41 4.92 -8.75
C ASN A 75 -8.35 6.05 -9.22
N VAL A 76 -7.84 7.28 -9.30
CA VAL A 76 -8.46 8.29 -10.15
C VAL A 76 -7.94 7.99 -11.55
N GLY A 77 -8.55 6.99 -12.19
CA GLY A 77 -8.34 6.74 -13.60
C GLY A 77 -8.89 7.91 -14.40
N LYS A 78 -7.99 8.69 -15.00
CA LYS A 78 -8.12 9.20 -16.36
C LYS A 78 -6.75 9.19 -17.02
#